data_AF-A0A841Y1M6-F1
#
_entry.id   AF-A0A841Y1M6-F1
#
_cell.length_a   1.000
_cell.length_b   1.000
_cell.length_c   1.000
_cell.angle_alpha   90.00
_cell.angle_beta   90.00
_cell.angle_gamma   90.00
#
_symmetry.space_group_name_H-M   'P 1'
#
loop_
_entity.id
_entity.type
_entity.pdbx_description
1 polymer ?
#
loop_
_entity_poly.entity_id
_entity_poly.type
_entity_poly.pdbx_seq_one_letter_code
_entity_poly.pdbx_strand_id
1 'polypeptide(L)'
;MYNCWNVASAQAIEKAGARALATSSFAIARAWGFDDGEQLPFQQNLWFLEQIRRNTTLPLTIDIEAAYSGPLETLAANVAQFLNLGVQGINFEDRKQDTLCVLPNKAKESILFVI
;
A
#
# COMPACT_ATOMS: atom_id res chain seq x y z
N MET A 1 -4.97 -8.94 10.91
CA MET A 1 -5.44 -7.84 10.05
C MET A 1 -6.20 -8.46 8.88
N TYR A 2 -7.11 -7.72 8.27
CA TYR A 2 -7.84 -8.17 7.08
C TYR A 2 -7.62 -7.18 5.95
N ASN A 3 -7.45 -7.69 4.74
CA ASN A 3 -7.24 -6.86 3.56
C ASN A 3 -8.57 -6.30 3.05
N CYS A 4 -8.57 -5.00 2.79
CA CYS A 4 -9.62 -4.28 2.07
C CYS A 4 -9.08 -3.75 0.73
N TRP A 5 -9.99 -3.45 -0.20
CA TRP A 5 -9.63 -3.01 -1.55
C TRP A 5 -10.50 -1.84 -2.04
N ASN A 6 -11.43 -1.37 -1.21
CA ASN A 6 -12.24 -0.18 -1.41
C ASN A 6 -12.89 0.24 -0.09
N VAL A 7 -13.59 1.38 -0.09
CA VAL A 7 -14.29 1.90 1.10
C VAL A 7 -15.31 0.92 1.66
N ALA A 8 -16.09 0.27 0.78
CA ALA A 8 -17.16 -0.64 1.22
C ALA A 8 -16.62 -1.86 1.96
N SER A 9 -15.54 -2.49 1.46
CA SER A 9 -14.88 -3.62 2.11
C SER A 9 -14.22 -3.20 3.43
N ALA A 10 -13.57 -2.04 3.48
CA ALA A 10 -12.99 -1.50 4.71
C ALA A 10 -14.05 -1.33 5.81
N GLN A 11 -15.18 -0.70 5.49
CA GLN A 11 -16.28 -0.51 6.43
C GLN A 11 -16.96 -1.82 6.83
N ALA A 12 -17.09 -2.78 5.91
CA ALA A 12 -17.64 -4.09 6.23
C ALA A 12 -16.74 -4.84 7.25
N ILE A 13 -15.43 -4.80 7.04
CA ILE A 13 -14.44 -5.41 7.93
C ILE A 13 -14.41 -4.71 9.30
N GLU A 14 -14.46 -3.38 9.33
CA GLU A 14 -14.54 -2.59 10.57
C GLU A 14 -15.81 -2.94 11.35
N LYS A 15 -16.97 -2.99 10.70
CA LYS A 15 -18.25 -3.40 11.32
C LYS A 15 -18.24 -4.84 11.83
N ALA A 16 -17.45 -5.72 11.21
CA ALA A 16 -17.26 -7.10 11.67
C ALA A 16 -16.35 -7.20 12.91
N GLY A 17 -15.85 -6.08 13.45
CA GLY A 17 -15.09 -6.04 14.70
C GLY A 17 -13.57 -6.09 14.52
N ALA A 18 -13.05 -5.83 13.32
CA ALA A 18 -11.62 -5.68 13.13
C ALA A 18 -11.05 -4.52 13.97
N ARG A 19 -9.81 -4.67 14.44
CA ARG A 19 -9.09 -3.65 15.21
C ARG A 19 -8.03 -2.88 14.40
N ALA A 20 -7.75 -3.35 13.20
CA ALA A 20 -6.82 -2.77 12.24
C ALA A 20 -7.13 -3.32 10.84
N LEU A 21 -6.80 -2.53 9.82
CA LEU A 21 -6.99 -2.84 8.41
C LEU A 21 -5.64 -2.93 7.70
N ALA A 22 -5.62 -3.74 6.65
CA ALA A 22 -4.56 -3.75 5.65
C ALA A 22 -5.18 -3.55 4.26
N THR A 23 -4.38 -3.19 3.25
CA THR A 23 -4.83 -3.23 1.84
C THR A 23 -4.13 -4.36 1.09
N SER A 24 -4.74 -4.80 -0.01
CA SER A 24 -4.10 -5.68 -0.99
C SER A 24 -3.99 -4.94 -2.32
N SER A 25 -2.76 -4.75 -2.81
CA SER A 25 -2.47 -4.11 -4.11
C SER A 25 -3.15 -4.88 -5.25
N PHE A 26 -2.99 -6.21 -5.30
CA PHE A 26 -3.67 -7.11 -6.22
C PHE A 26 -5.18 -6.87 -6.26
N ALA A 27 -5.84 -6.89 -5.09
CA ALA A 27 -7.29 -6.75 -5.03
C ALA A 27 -7.77 -5.36 -5.47
N ILE A 28 -7.03 -4.30 -5.13
CA ILE A 28 -7.31 -2.94 -5.61
C ILE A 28 -7.16 -2.89 -7.14
N ALA A 29 -6.05 -3.37 -7.71
CA ALA A 29 -5.82 -3.37 -9.15
C ALA A 29 -6.92 -4.13 -9.91
N ARG A 30 -7.20 -5.38 -9.50
CA ARG A 30 -8.23 -6.21 -10.12
C ARG A 30 -9.63 -5.62 -10.03
N ALA A 31 -9.96 -4.94 -8.93
CA ALA A 31 -11.26 -4.29 -8.77
C ALA A 31 -11.52 -3.17 -9.80
N TRP A 32 -10.45 -2.63 -10.40
CA TRP A 32 -10.50 -1.54 -11.38
C TRP A 32 -10.06 -1.97 -12.78
N GLY A 33 -9.96 -3.28 -13.04
CA GLY A 33 -9.65 -3.83 -14.36
C GLY A 33 -8.17 -3.78 -14.74
N PHE A 34 -7.29 -3.49 -13.79
CA PHE A 34 -5.85 -3.58 -13.97
C PHE A 34 -5.35 -4.96 -13.55
N ASP A 35 -4.23 -5.39 -14.13
CA ASP A 35 -3.49 -6.53 -13.61
C ASP A 35 -2.61 -6.10 -12.41
N ASP A 36 -2.08 -7.08 -11.71
CA ASP A 36 -1.17 -6.85 -10.59
C ASP A 36 0.24 -6.44 -11.06
N GLY A 37 1.11 -6.00 -10.16
CA GLY A 37 2.48 -5.61 -10.51
C GLY A 37 2.55 -4.19 -11.07
N GLU A 38 1.98 -3.23 -10.34
CA GLU A 38 2.01 -1.79 -10.61
C GLU A 38 1.39 -1.38 -11.95
N GLN A 39 0.48 -2.19 -12.50
CA GLN A 39 -0.27 -1.81 -13.71
C GLN A 39 -1.35 -0.77 -13.40
N LEU A 40 -1.80 -0.70 -12.15
CA LEU A 40 -2.62 0.41 -11.66
C LEU A 40 -1.76 1.68 -11.56
N PRO A 41 -2.09 2.79 -12.25
CA PRO A 41 -1.35 4.04 -12.14
C PRO A 41 -1.19 4.54 -10.71
N PHE A 42 0.03 4.97 -10.35
CA PHE A 42 0.39 5.47 -9.02
C PHE A 42 -0.63 6.47 -8.44
N GLN A 43 -1.02 7.48 -9.22
CA GLN A 43 -1.98 8.51 -8.76
C GLN A 43 -3.37 7.94 -8.48
N GLN A 44 -3.78 6.90 -9.21
CA GLN A 44 -5.05 6.21 -8.95
C GLN A 44 -4.95 5.37 -7.68
N ASN A 45 -3.84 4.64 -7.47
CA ASN A 45 -3.63 3.90 -6.22
C ASN A 45 -3.62 4.85 -5.01
N LEU A 46 -2.89 5.96 -5.09
CA LEU A 46 -2.88 7.00 -4.06
C LEU A 46 -4.29 7.50 -3.75
N TRP A 47 -5.10 7.77 -4.78
CA TRP A 47 -6.49 8.19 -4.61
C TRP A 47 -7.35 7.13 -3.90
N PHE A 48 -7.24 5.84 -4.27
CA PHE A 48 -8.00 4.76 -3.62
C PHE A 48 -7.62 4.58 -2.16
N LEU A 49 -6.32 4.58 -1.85
CA LEU A 49 -5.82 4.47 -0.48
C LEU A 49 -6.27 5.66 0.36
N GLU A 50 -6.26 6.87 -0.21
CA GLU A 50 -6.81 8.06 0.45
C GLU A 50 -8.30 7.91 0.76
N GLN A 51 -9.10 7.38 -0.19
CA GLN A 51 -10.53 7.18 0.04
C GLN A 51 -10.77 6.17 1.17
N ILE A 52 -10.04 5.06 1.21
CA ILE A 52 -10.11 4.08 2.30
C ILE A 52 -9.76 4.76 3.62
N ARG A 53 -8.62 5.44 3.67
CA ARG A 53 -8.13 6.09 4.89
C ARG A 53 -9.09 7.13 5.43
N ARG A 54 -9.72 7.95 4.58
CA ARG A 54 -10.71 8.96 4.99
C ARG A 54 -12.01 8.36 5.55
N ASN A 55 -12.29 7.09 5.29
CA ASN A 55 -13.55 6.44 5.63
C ASN A 55 -13.44 5.35 6.71
N THR A 56 -12.31 5.30 7.44
CA THR A 56 -12.11 4.40 8.58
C THR A 56 -11.36 5.11 9.70
N THR A 57 -11.65 4.74 10.94
CA THR A 57 -10.89 5.22 12.12
C THR A 57 -9.85 4.23 12.59
N LEU A 58 -9.87 3.00 12.07
CA LEU A 58 -8.94 1.96 12.44
C LEU A 58 -7.52 2.27 11.92
N PRO A 59 -6.48 1.80 12.63
CA PRO A 59 -5.13 1.77 12.09
C PRO A 59 -5.10 1.06 10.73
N LEU A 60 -4.47 1.68 9.74
CA LEU A 60 -4.38 1.18 8.37
C LEU A 60 -2.91 0.99 7.99
N THR A 61 -2.56 -0.23 7.57
CA THR A 61 -1.34 -0.48 6.79
C THR A 61 -1.69 -0.62 5.31
N ILE A 62 -0.81 -0.21 4.43
CA ILE A 62 -1.05 -0.25 2.98
C ILE A 62 -0.01 -1.08 2.27
N ASP A 63 -0.45 -1.79 1.24
CA ASP A 63 0.39 -2.53 0.31
C ASP A 63 0.65 -1.67 -0.93
N ILE A 64 1.93 -1.34 -1.18
CA ILE A 64 2.35 -0.44 -2.25
C ILE A 64 3.31 -1.10 -3.24
N GLU A 65 3.42 -2.42 -3.22
CA GLU A 65 4.28 -3.19 -4.13
C GLU A 65 5.74 -2.69 -4.06
N ALA A 66 6.38 -2.41 -5.20
CA ALA A 66 7.71 -1.83 -5.29
C ALA A 66 7.71 -0.28 -5.29
N ALA A 67 6.68 0.33 -4.69
CA ALA A 67 6.52 1.78 -4.55
C ALA A 67 6.59 2.56 -5.87
N TYR A 68 6.24 1.93 -6.99
CA TYR A 68 6.19 2.54 -8.32
C TYR A 68 7.52 3.14 -8.77
N SER A 69 8.64 2.55 -8.33
CA SER A 69 9.97 3.10 -8.59
C SER A 69 11.07 2.04 -8.67
N GLY A 70 12.04 2.27 -9.56
CA GLY A 70 13.35 1.63 -9.53
C GLY A 70 14.42 2.48 -8.81
N PRO A 71 14.57 3.78 -9.14
CA PRO A 71 15.51 4.67 -8.46
C PRO A 71 15.13 4.96 -7.00
N LEU A 72 16.13 5.13 -6.14
CA LEU A 72 15.92 5.33 -4.70
C LEU A 72 15.31 6.68 -4.36
N GLU A 73 15.68 7.73 -5.10
CA GLU A 73 15.16 9.08 -4.91
C GLU A 73 13.65 9.12 -5.20
N THR A 74 13.24 8.48 -6.29
CA THR A 74 11.82 8.37 -6.68
C THR A 74 11.06 7.46 -5.72
N LEU A 75 11.68 6.38 -5.24
CA LEU A 75 11.08 5.50 -4.22
C LEU A 75 10.79 6.30 -2.95
N ALA A 76 11.78 7.05 -2.43
CA ALA A 76 11.61 7.86 -1.23
C ALA A 76 10.52 8.92 -1.41
N ALA A 77 10.45 9.57 -2.57
CA ALA A 77 9.41 10.54 -2.90
C ALA A 77 8.00 9.90 -2.96
N ASN A 78 7.87 8.69 -3.51
CA ASN A 78 6.59 7.98 -3.58
C ASN A 78 6.15 7.48 -2.19
N VAL A 79 7.06 6.88 -1.42
CA VAL A 79 6.79 6.46 -0.03
C VAL A 79 6.36 7.65 0.83
N ALA A 80 6.99 8.82 0.67
CA ALA A 80 6.58 10.02 1.39
C ALA A 80 5.12 10.43 1.08
N GLN A 81 4.68 10.32 -0.18
CA GLN A 81 3.29 10.60 -0.56
C GLN A 81 2.31 9.63 0.09
N PHE A 82 2.65 8.35 0.17
CA PHE A 82 1.83 7.35 0.87
C PHE A 82 1.77 7.59 2.38
N LEU A 83 2.89 7.91 3.01
CA LEU A 83 2.93 8.24 4.45
C LEU A 83 2.10 9.48 4.78
N ASN A 84 2.05 10.47 3.88
CA ASN A 84 1.24 11.68 4.03
C ASN A 84 -0.28 11.41 4.07
N LEU A 85 -0.73 10.20 3.70
CA LEU A 85 -2.13 9.79 3.89
C LEU A 85 -2.48 9.59 5.37
N GLY A 86 -1.50 9.47 6.27
CA GLY A 86 -1.74 9.20 7.70
C GLY A 86 -2.01 7.73 8.00
N VAL A 87 -1.35 6.84 7.25
CA VAL A 87 -1.31 5.38 7.48
C VAL A 87 -0.32 5.02 8.59
N GLN A 88 -0.52 3.88 9.24
CA GLN A 88 0.31 3.42 10.37
C GLN A 88 1.39 2.42 9.95
N GLY A 89 1.31 1.89 8.73
CA GLY A 89 2.28 0.95 8.19
C GLY A 89 2.26 0.94 6.67
N ILE A 90 3.34 0.41 6.10
CA ILE A 90 3.51 0.19 4.67
C ILE A 90 4.15 -1.20 4.49
N ASN A 91 3.55 -2.01 3.63
CA ASN A 91 4.18 -3.18 3.04
C ASN A 91 4.79 -2.77 1.68
N PHE A 92 6.09 -3.03 1.53
CA PHE A 92 6.87 -2.71 0.34
C PHE A 92 7.74 -3.92 -0.02
N GLU A 93 7.85 -4.20 -1.31
CA GLU A 93 8.58 -5.35 -1.84
C GLU A 93 9.91 -4.92 -2.46
N ASP A 94 10.95 -5.72 -2.23
CA ASP A 94 12.27 -5.50 -2.83
C ASP A 94 12.35 -6.00 -4.28
N ARG A 95 11.21 -6.28 -4.92
CA ARG A 95 11.14 -6.84 -6.28
C ARG A 95 10.02 -6.21 -7.11
N LYS A 96 10.31 -6.01 -8.39
CA LYS A 96 9.32 -5.76 -9.44
C LYS A 96 9.56 -6.73 -10.59
N GLN A 97 8.60 -7.61 -10.90
CA GLN A 97 8.67 -8.57 -12.02
C GLN A 97 10.08 -9.22 -12.14
N ASP A 98 10.52 -9.87 -11.06
CA ASP A 98 11.83 -10.54 -10.91
C ASP A 98 13.10 -9.64 -10.90
N THR A 99 12.96 -8.32 -10.95
CA THR A 99 14.08 -7.37 -10.78
C THR A 99 14.17 -6.90 -9.33
N LEU A 100 15.34 -7.04 -8.71
CA LEU A 100 15.62 -6.52 -7.36
C LEU A 100 15.60 -4.98 -7.37
N CYS A 101 14.70 -4.38 -6.58
CA CYS A 101 14.77 -2.98 -6.21
C CYS A 101 15.91 -2.81 -5.19
N VAL A 102 16.98 -2.12 -5.60
CA VAL A 102 18.20 -2.00 -4.78
C VAL A 102 17.92 -1.12 -3.57
N LEU A 103 17.70 -1.72 -2.40
CA LEU A 103 17.73 -0.98 -1.13
C LEU A 103 19.19 -0.66 -0.76
N PRO A 104 19.54 0.59 -0.38
CA PRO A 104 20.83 0.87 0.18
C PRO A 104 20.93 0.15 1.53
N ASN A 105 22.09 -0.42 1.85
CA ASN A 105 22.34 -1.24 3.05
C ASN A 105 21.87 -0.63 4.39
N LYS A 106 21.57 0.67 4.45
CA LYS A 106 21.07 1.41 5.63
C LYS A 106 19.55 1.42 5.81
N ALA A 107 18.74 1.03 4.83
CA ALA A 107 17.27 1.06 4.93
C ALA A 107 16.66 -0.16 5.65
N LYS A 108 17.49 -1.13 6.06
CA LYS A 108 17.03 -2.37 6.73
C LYS A 108 16.47 -2.17 8.14
N GLU A 109 16.66 -1.00 8.76
CA GLU A 109 16.36 -0.80 10.19
C GLU A 109 15.10 0.02 10.48
N SER A 110 14.28 0.41 9.48
CA SER A 110 13.10 1.26 9.76
C SER A 110 11.86 1.02 8.91
N ILE A 111 11.76 -0.09 8.18
CA ILE A 111 10.53 -0.49 7.50
C ILE A 111 9.99 -1.74 8.20
N LEU A 112 8.90 -1.56 8.94
CA LEU A 112 8.19 -2.67 9.57
C LEU A 112 7.46 -3.47 8.50
N PHE A 113 8.09 -4.53 8.01
CA PHE A 113 7.44 -5.58 7.23
C PHE A 113 6.39 -6.25 8.10
N VAL A 114 5.11 -6.13 7.75
CA VAL A 114 4.06 -7.02 8.23
C VAL A 114 3.58 -7.82 7.03
N ILE A 115 4.11 -9.04 6.91
CA ILE A 115 3.49 -10.12 6.13
C ILE A 115 2.21 -10.59 6.84
#